data_AF-A0A173DXZ8-F1
#
_entry.id   AF-A0A173DXZ8-F1
#
_cell.length_a   1.000
_cell.length_b   1.000
_cell.length_c   1.000
_cell.angle_alpha   90.00
_cell.angle_beta   90.00
_cell.angle_gamma   90.00
#
_symmetry.space_group_name_H-M   'P 1'
#
loop_
_entity.id
_entity.type
_entity.pdbx_description
1 polymer ?
#
loop_
_entity_poly.entity_id
_entity_poly.type
_entity_poly.pdbx_seq_one_letter_code
_entity_poly.pdbx_strand_id
1 'polypeptide(L)'
;MQHSKTEPGAFYHASLIEKVARIVLAIFLIIATLGLILLFLSVQDLVDLKIKSLCTKQKSMHHQPSKETHLPANILSSLLMPVLSPITGECWDNYAIAHHCQKLHMRYPTFLIQGPQPIASCFSLERLLFLDLHLYNSREQTFLTQPDMAVCEHKSYEHGYLKHTPCESLRIFAYPLWHHPLATTEEEIIQKMLTAHRLQSAEISHWCLVIVNLDLREVIYFDSLACFIQTQLIDSKLKEIAERLEKQFPSPKSDTPFTIKKVVQTPIQEDGFSCGIWITIFLEKYLENPQNLPEIIDTLQNHKHSILKDFLNKNPNPSPPQSNNIT
;
A
#
# COMPACT_ATOMS: atom_id res chain seq x y z
N MET A 1 30.82 -2.85 -31.97
CA MET A 1 31.49 -2.28 -30.79
C MET A 1 31.97 -0.87 -31.12
N GLN A 2 31.18 0.14 -30.79
CA GLN A 2 31.59 1.55 -30.81
C GLN A 2 31.66 1.98 -29.35
N HIS A 3 32.88 2.13 -28.83
CA HIS A 3 33.08 2.77 -27.53
C HIS A 3 33.00 4.28 -27.74
N SER A 4 31.97 4.91 -27.15
CA SER A 4 31.94 6.36 -26.97
C SER A 4 33.03 6.74 -25.97
N LYS A 5 34.03 7.49 -26.43
CA LYS A 5 34.96 8.20 -25.55
C LYS A 5 34.23 9.44 -25.04
N THR A 6 33.89 9.45 -23.75
CA THR A 6 33.49 10.66 -23.04
C THR A 6 34.64 11.66 -23.04
N GLU A 7 34.39 12.86 -23.53
CA GLU A 7 35.35 13.96 -23.49
C GLU A 7 35.65 14.35 -22.02
N PRO A 8 36.91 14.65 -21.68
CA PRO A 8 37.27 15.09 -20.34
C PRO A 8 36.67 16.48 -20.07
N GLY A 9 35.74 16.54 -19.12
CA GLY A 9 35.04 17.77 -18.74
C GLY A 9 35.98 18.89 -18.26
N ALA A 10 35.50 20.13 -18.36
CA ALA A 10 36.19 21.40 -18.08
C ALA A 10 36.81 21.58 -16.66
N PHE A 11 36.74 20.55 -15.81
CA PHE A 11 37.47 20.48 -14.55
C PHE A 11 38.89 19.94 -14.74
N TYR A 12 39.12 19.03 -15.71
CA TYR A 12 40.43 18.39 -15.89
C TYR A 12 41.50 19.38 -16.37
N HIS A 13 41.12 20.31 -17.26
CA HIS A 13 41.99 21.34 -17.84
C HIS A 13 42.15 22.61 -17.00
N ALA A 14 41.45 22.72 -15.86
CA ALA A 14 41.54 23.89 -15.00
C ALA A 14 42.85 23.90 -14.20
N SER A 15 43.39 25.11 -13.98
CA SER A 15 44.57 25.33 -13.13
C SER A 15 44.30 24.86 -11.69
N LEU A 16 45.35 24.53 -10.93
CA LEU A 16 45.23 24.05 -9.55
C LEU A 16 44.43 25.03 -8.67
N ILE A 17 44.62 26.34 -8.90
CA ILE A 17 43.95 27.43 -8.18
C ILE A 17 42.45 27.44 -8.49
N GLU A 18 42.05 27.26 -9.75
CA GLU A 18 40.64 27.18 -10.15
C GLU A 18 39.94 25.92 -9.60
N LYS A 19 40.65 24.79 -9.54
CA LYS A 19 40.13 23.56 -8.94
C LYS A 19 39.85 23.76 -7.46
N VAL A 20 40.79 24.36 -6.72
CA VAL A 20 40.63 24.67 -5.30
C VAL A 20 39.49 25.68 -5.10
N ALA A 21 39.42 26.74 -5.91
CA ALA A 21 38.35 27.74 -5.83
C ALA A 21 36.95 27.13 -6.06
N ARG A 22 36.81 26.21 -7.03
CA ARG A 22 35.55 25.52 -7.30
C ARG A 22 35.15 24.56 -6.17
N ILE A 23 36.11 23.85 -5.58
CA ILE A 23 35.86 22.97 -4.43
C ILE A 23 35.43 23.79 -3.21
N VAL A 24 36.13 24.89 -2.91
CA VAL A 24 35.78 25.78 -1.79
C VAL A 24 34.40 26.39 -1.99
N LEU A 25 34.07 26.82 -3.22
CA LEU A 25 32.74 27.33 -3.55
C LEU A 25 31.65 26.26 -3.39
N ALA A 26 31.89 25.03 -3.84
CA ALA A 26 30.94 23.93 -3.68
C ALA A 26 30.70 23.60 -2.20
N ILE A 27 31.76 23.57 -1.38
CA ILE A 27 31.64 23.38 0.07
C ILE A 27 30.84 24.53 0.70
N PHE A 28 31.12 25.78 0.31
CA PHE A 28 30.39 26.93 0.82
C PHE A 28 28.90 26.89 0.45
N LEU A 29 28.57 26.51 -0.79
CA LEU A 29 27.19 26.35 -1.25
C LEU A 29 26.47 25.25 -0.47
N ILE A 30 27.11 24.11 -0.22
CA ILE A 30 26.55 23.01 0.60
C ILE A 30 26.27 23.50 2.02
N ILE A 31 27.24 24.17 2.67
CA ILE A 31 27.08 24.70 4.02
C ILE A 31 25.97 25.76 4.07
N ALA A 32 25.89 26.64 3.08
CA ALA A 32 24.84 27.65 2.99
C ALA A 32 23.45 27.03 2.79
N THR A 33 23.32 26.00 1.94
CA THR A 33 22.05 25.27 1.76
C THR A 33 21.65 24.53 3.02
N LEU A 34 22.58 23.85 3.70
CA LEU A 34 22.31 23.18 4.98
C LEU A 34 21.94 24.18 6.08
N GLY A 35 22.64 25.32 6.13
CA GLY A 35 22.33 26.42 7.04
C GLY A 35 20.96 27.03 6.79
N LEU A 36 20.56 27.22 5.52
CA LEU A 36 19.21 27.66 5.16
C LEU A 36 18.15 26.64 5.57
N ILE A 37 18.37 25.35 5.31
CA ILE A 37 17.46 24.27 5.75
C ILE A 37 17.31 24.30 7.29
N LEU A 38 18.40 24.54 8.03
CA LEU A 38 18.40 24.68 9.48
C LEU A 38 17.78 25.99 9.99
N LEU A 39 17.70 27.04 9.16
CA LEU A 39 16.98 28.28 9.51
C LEU A 39 15.46 28.13 9.34
N PHE A 40 15.01 27.23 8.46
CA PHE A 40 13.59 26.90 8.27
C PHE A 40 13.10 25.78 9.22
N LEU A 41 14.01 25.09 9.90
CA LEU A 41 13.71 24.11 10.94
C LEU A 41 14.05 24.73 12.30
N SER A 42 13.03 25.06 13.11
CA SER A 42 13.26 25.51 14.48
C SER A 42 14.12 24.47 15.21
N VAL A 43 15.28 24.89 15.72
CA VAL A 43 16.22 24.05 16.49
C VAL A 43 15.51 23.38 17.69
N GLN A 44 14.41 23.97 18.15
CA GLN A 44 13.56 23.43 19.20
C GLN A 44 12.77 22.18 18.77
N ASP A 45 12.34 22.10 17.50
CA ASP A 45 11.62 20.94 16.97
C ASP A 45 12.55 19.74 16.69
N LEU A 46 13.84 20.01 16.44
CA LEU A 46 14.85 18.97 16.21
C LEU A 46 15.30 18.27 17.50
N VAL A 47 15.24 18.98 18.64
CA VAL A 47 15.67 18.47 19.95
C VAL A 47 14.50 17.87 20.75
N ASP A 48 13.27 18.37 20.59
CA ASP A 48 12.15 17.93 21.43
C ASP A 48 11.53 16.58 21.02
N LEU A 49 11.82 16.02 19.83
CA LEU A 49 11.30 14.72 19.35
C LEU A 49 9.81 14.49 19.72
N LYS A 50 9.00 15.56 19.64
CA LYS A 50 7.58 15.53 20.04
C LYS A 50 6.73 14.96 18.91
N ILE A 51 6.91 13.67 18.65
CA ILE A 51 5.99 12.85 17.85
C ILE A 51 4.78 12.47 18.73
N LYS A 52 4.09 13.45 19.33
CA LYS A 52 2.83 13.22 20.06
C LYS A 52 1.97 14.49 20.04
N SER A 53 1.42 14.86 18.88
CA SER A 53 0.29 15.83 18.87
C SER A 53 -0.52 15.93 17.56
N LEU A 54 -0.26 15.15 16.50
CA LEU A 54 -1.00 15.32 15.25
C LEU A 54 -2.30 14.49 15.16
N CYS A 55 -2.49 13.48 16.01
CA CYS A 55 -3.71 12.67 16.01
C CYS A 55 -4.86 13.21 16.89
N THR A 56 -4.65 14.26 17.70
CA THR A 56 -5.65 14.71 18.70
C THR A 56 -6.36 16.03 18.40
N LYS A 57 -6.07 16.73 17.29
CA LYS A 57 -6.77 17.98 16.95
C LYS A 57 -7.33 17.99 15.54
N GLN A 58 -8.49 17.38 15.35
CA GLN A 58 -9.41 17.83 14.30
C GLN A 58 -10.89 17.58 14.68
N LYS A 59 -11.37 18.39 15.63
CA LYS A 59 -12.80 18.70 15.81
C LYS A 59 -12.96 20.22 15.85
N SER A 60 -13.11 20.84 14.69
CA SER A 60 -13.97 22.03 14.42
C SER A 60 -13.71 22.57 13.01
N MET A 61 -14.81 22.90 12.32
CA MET A 61 -14.92 23.51 10.98
C MET A 61 -14.03 24.74 10.76
N HIS A 62 -13.48 24.91 9.55
CA HIS A 62 -13.95 25.88 8.54
C HIS A 62 -13.14 25.82 7.23
N HIS A 63 -13.84 26.10 6.12
CA HIS A 63 -13.35 26.21 4.74
C HIS A 63 -12.28 27.31 4.53
N GLN A 64 -11.19 27.00 3.81
CA GLN A 64 -10.85 27.57 2.49
C GLN A 64 -9.55 26.93 1.94
N PRO A 65 -9.36 26.86 0.60
CA PRO A 65 -8.28 26.10 0.00
C PRO A 65 -7.06 26.99 -0.29
N SER A 66 -5.88 26.62 0.22
CA SER A 66 -4.60 27.10 -0.31
C SER A 66 -3.96 26.00 -1.14
N LYS A 67 -3.71 26.33 -2.41
CA LYS A 67 -2.87 25.56 -3.33
C LYS A 67 -1.42 25.74 -2.91
N GLU A 68 -0.87 24.81 -2.17
CA GLU A 68 0.58 24.59 -2.12
C GLU A 68 0.83 23.08 -2.05
N THR A 69 1.62 22.59 -3.00
CA THR A 69 2.04 21.20 -3.14
C THR A 69 3.06 20.86 -2.05
N HIS A 70 2.64 20.85 -0.79
CA HIS A 70 3.43 20.33 0.32
C HIS A 70 3.18 18.84 0.44
N LEU A 71 4.27 18.07 0.43
CA LEU A 71 4.24 16.65 0.75
C LEU A 71 3.60 16.51 2.16
N PRO A 72 2.47 15.81 2.33
CA PRO A 72 1.80 15.79 3.62
C PRO A 72 2.70 15.23 4.73
N ALA A 73 2.60 15.80 5.92
CA ALA A 73 3.54 15.59 7.04
C ALA A 73 3.67 14.12 7.48
N ASN A 74 2.67 13.28 7.18
CA ASN A 74 2.69 11.83 7.34
C ASN A 74 3.77 11.17 6.44
N ILE A 75 3.93 11.61 5.20
CA ILE A 75 5.00 11.12 4.30
C ILE A 75 6.36 11.62 4.78
N LEU A 76 6.44 12.86 5.26
CA LEU A 76 7.68 13.39 5.83
C LEU A 76 8.13 12.56 7.04
N SER A 77 7.20 12.12 7.91
CA SER A 77 7.53 11.20 9.01
C SER A 77 8.03 9.83 8.54
N SER A 78 7.50 9.30 7.44
CA SER A 78 7.95 8.04 6.83
C SER A 78 9.33 8.17 6.17
N LEU A 79 9.60 9.32 5.55
CA LEU A 79 10.90 9.69 4.96
C LEU A 79 11.98 9.99 6.01
N LEU A 80 11.59 10.45 7.21
CA LEU A 80 12.49 10.83 8.30
C LEU A 80 12.79 9.69 9.28
N MET A 81 12.20 8.50 9.10
CA MET A 81 12.58 7.35 9.92
C MET A 81 14.03 6.96 9.62
N PRO A 82 14.92 6.95 10.62
CA PRO A 82 16.29 6.56 10.38
C PRO A 82 16.31 5.12 9.87
N VAL A 83 17.00 4.88 8.75
CA VAL A 83 17.48 3.55 8.36
C VAL A 83 18.56 3.15 9.38
N LEU A 84 18.18 2.90 10.62
CA LEU A 84 19.06 2.49 11.71
C LEU A 84 18.59 1.15 12.26
N SER A 85 18.70 0.11 11.44
CA SER A 85 19.19 -1.21 11.87
C SER A 85 19.33 -2.14 10.66
N PRO A 86 20.40 -2.92 10.53
CA PRO A 86 20.51 -3.96 9.53
C PRO A 86 19.75 -5.21 10.02
N ILE A 87 18.44 -5.10 10.18
CA ILE A 87 17.63 -6.26 9.83
C ILE A 87 17.63 -6.18 8.31
N THR A 88 18.24 -7.15 7.64
CA THR A 88 18.05 -7.37 6.21
C THR A 88 16.54 -7.57 5.99
N GLY A 89 15.84 -6.46 5.80
CA GLY A 89 14.40 -6.36 6.01
C GLY A 89 13.66 -7.09 4.91
N GLU A 90 12.96 -8.16 5.27
CA GLU A 90 12.12 -8.89 4.33
C GLU A 90 10.96 -7.99 3.88
N CYS A 91 11.11 -7.36 2.71
CA CYS A 91 10.02 -6.69 2.03
C CYS A 91 9.28 -7.72 1.19
N TRP A 92 7.97 -7.83 1.38
CA TRP A 92 7.12 -8.72 0.59
C TRP A 92 6.54 -7.97 -0.60
N ASP A 93 6.76 -8.50 -1.80
CA ASP A 93 6.14 -8.03 -3.02
C ASP A 93 4.73 -8.64 -3.20
N ASN A 94 4.07 -8.27 -4.30
CA ASN A 94 2.73 -8.75 -4.64
C ASN A 94 2.67 -10.28 -4.77
N TYR A 95 3.74 -10.93 -5.25
CA TYR A 95 3.78 -12.39 -5.40
C TYR A 95 3.90 -13.09 -4.05
N ALA A 96 4.77 -12.61 -3.17
CA ALA A 96 4.91 -13.13 -1.81
C ALA A 96 3.59 -13.02 -1.03
N ILE A 97 2.96 -11.85 -1.07
CA ILE A 97 1.65 -11.60 -0.43
C ILE A 97 0.59 -12.54 -1.00
N ALA A 98 0.42 -12.57 -2.33
CA ALA A 98 -0.62 -13.37 -2.97
C ALA A 98 -0.41 -14.86 -2.70
N HIS A 99 0.79 -15.39 -2.93
CA HIS A 99 1.10 -16.81 -2.73
C HIS A 99 0.88 -17.25 -1.28
N HIS A 100 1.25 -16.43 -0.30
CA HIS A 100 0.99 -16.72 1.10
C HIS A 100 -0.52 -16.76 1.39
N CYS A 101 -1.25 -15.73 0.99
CA CYS A 101 -2.69 -15.62 1.21
C CYS A 101 -3.49 -16.70 0.48
N GLN A 102 -3.04 -17.17 -0.69
CA GLN A 102 -3.68 -18.26 -1.43
C GLN A 102 -3.69 -19.58 -0.64
N LYS A 103 -2.68 -19.84 0.19
CA LYS A 103 -2.66 -21.02 1.07
C LYS A 103 -3.77 -20.98 2.11
N LEU A 104 -4.21 -19.77 2.51
CA LEU A 104 -5.31 -19.60 3.46
C LEU A 104 -6.65 -20.09 2.88
N HIS A 105 -6.81 -20.09 1.55
CA HIS A 105 -8.02 -20.58 0.89
C HIS A 105 -8.35 -22.04 1.27
N MET A 106 -7.33 -22.88 1.49
CA MET A 106 -7.53 -24.26 1.91
C MET A 106 -8.24 -24.38 3.27
N ARG A 107 -8.04 -23.40 4.16
CA ARG A 107 -8.69 -23.32 5.47
C ARG A 107 -9.98 -22.50 5.42
N TYR A 108 -10.08 -21.56 4.49
CA TYR A 108 -11.20 -20.63 4.31
C TYR A 108 -11.68 -20.64 2.84
N PRO A 109 -12.48 -21.64 2.42
CA PRO A 109 -12.80 -21.85 1.00
C PRO A 109 -13.75 -20.80 0.40
N THR A 110 -14.40 -19.98 1.22
CA THR A 110 -15.25 -18.86 0.77
C THR A 110 -14.47 -17.57 0.55
N PHE A 111 -13.15 -17.59 0.76
CA PHE A 111 -12.28 -16.43 0.67
C PHE A 111 -11.53 -16.36 -0.67
N LEU A 112 -11.51 -15.19 -1.30
CA LEU A 112 -10.66 -14.86 -2.45
C LEU A 112 -9.64 -13.79 -2.06
N ILE A 113 -8.37 -14.04 -2.38
CA ILE A 113 -7.34 -13.00 -2.44
C ILE A 113 -7.14 -12.63 -3.92
N GLN A 114 -7.02 -11.34 -4.21
CA GLN A 114 -6.62 -10.88 -5.53
C GLN A 114 -5.30 -11.56 -5.96
N GLY A 115 -5.24 -12.04 -7.20
CA GLY A 115 -4.01 -12.57 -7.78
C GLY A 115 -2.88 -11.52 -7.81
N PRO A 116 -1.63 -11.93 -8.08
CA PRO A 116 -0.50 -11.00 -8.12
C PRO A 116 -0.61 -10.01 -9.29
N GLN A 117 -1.42 -10.28 -10.31
CA GLN A 117 -1.75 -9.36 -11.40
C GLN A 117 -3.23 -9.49 -11.81
N PRO A 118 -3.93 -8.38 -12.06
CA PRO A 118 -3.48 -6.98 -11.86
C PRO A 118 -3.39 -6.61 -10.37
N ILE A 119 -2.50 -5.67 -10.03
CA ILE A 119 -2.37 -5.16 -8.66
C ILE A 119 -3.44 -4.08 -8.41
N ALA A 120 -4.23 -4.21 -7.34
CA ALA A 120 -5.19 -3.16 -6.97
C ALA A 120 -4.51 -1.86 -6.51
N SER A 121 -5.18 -0.76 -6.80
CA SER A 121 -4.90 0.58 -6.28
C SER A 121 -6.22 1.25 -5.90
N CYS A 122 -6.16 2.44 -5.29
CA CYS A 122 -7.36 3.24 -5.05
C CYS A 122 -8.17 3.55 -6.32
N PHE A 123 -7.56 3.50 -7.50
CA PHE A 123 -8.23 3.82 -8.77
C PHE A 123 -8.85 2.61 -9.45
N SER A 124 -8.29 1.42 -9.22
CA SER A 124 -8.71 0.17 -9.88
C SER A 124 -9.52 -0.77 -8.98
N LEU A 125 -9.46 -0.59 -7.66
CA LEU A 125 -10.08 -1.47 -6.66
C LEU A 125 -11.56 -1.78 -6.93
N GLU A 126 -12.38 -0.77 -7.21
CA GLU A 126 -13.81 -0.98 -7.47
C GLU A 126 -13.99 -1.89 -8.69
N ARG A 127 -13.34 -1.62 -9.81
CA ARG A 127 -13.50 -2.43 -11.02
C ARG A 127 -13.06 -3.87 -10.82
N LEU A 128 -11.97 -4.09 -10.08
CA LEU A 128 -11.44 -5.43 -9.79
C LEU A 128 -12.40 -6.21 -8.88
N LEU A 129 -12.93 -5.57 -7.84
CA LEU A 129 -13.96 -6.16 -7.00
C LEU A 129 -15.19 -6.57 -7.79
N PHE A 130 -15.72 -5.66 -8.61
CA PHE A 130 -16.92 -5.95 -9.36
C PHE A 130 -16.68 -6.93 -10.51
N LEU A 131 -15.44 -7.08 -10.99
CA LEU A 131 -15.05 -8.15 -11.91
C LEU A 131 -15.11 -9.53 -11.23
N ASP A 132 -14.55 -9.65 -10.02
CA ASP A 132 -14.60 -10.89 -9.22
C ASP A 132 -16.03 -11.23 -8.76
N LEU A 133 -16.91 -10.24 -8.66
CA LEU A 133 -18.34 -10.43 -8.42
C LEU A 133 -19.16 -10.70 -9.69
N HIS A 134 -18.54 -10.75 -10.87
CA HIS A 134 -19.19 -10.89 -12.18
C HIS A 134 -20.16 -9.74 -12.52
N LEU A 135 -19.93 -8.56 -11.94
CA LEU A 135 -20.73 -7.36 -12.06
C LEU A 135 -20.02 -6.23 -12.83
N TYR A 136 -18.92 -6.56 -13.51
CA TYR A 136 -18.18 -5.63 -14.36
C TYR A 136 -17.77 -6.33 -15.67
N ASN A 137 -18.11 -5.74 -16.80
CA ASN A 137 -17.67 -6.20 -18.12
C ASN A 137 -16.41 -5.43 -18.51
N SER A 138 -15.27 -6.10 -18.48
CA SER A 138 -13.94 -5.54 -18.81
C SER A 138 -13.83 -5.06 -20.26
N ARG A 139 -14.55 -5.70 -21.19
CA ARG A 139 -14.52 -5.38 -22.63
C ARG A 139 -15.28 -4.11 -22.96
N GLU A 140 -16.43 -3.93 -22.33
CA GLU A 140 -17.29 -2.76 -22.52
C GLU A 140 -16.97 -1.63 -21.54
N GLN A 141 -16.18 -1.93 -20.50
CA GLN A 141 -15.86 -1.05 -19.39
C GLN A 141 -17.08 -0.56 -18.60
N THR A 142 -18.08 -1.43 -18.44
CA THR A 142 -19.37 -1.09 -17.84
C THR A 142 -19.67 -1.95 -16.61
N PHE A 143 -20.33 -1.34 -15.61
CA PHE A 143 -20.90 -2.08 -14.49
C PHE A 143 -22.23 -2.70 -14.91
N LEU A 144 -22.44 -3.95 -14.51
CA LEU A 144 -23.65 -4.71 -14.77
C LEU A 144 -24.66 -4.52 -13.64
N THR A 145 -25.95 -4.66 -13.96
CA THR A 145 -27.04 -4.60 -12.98
C THR A 145 -27.31 -5.94 -12.29
N GLN A 146 -26.74 -7.02 -12.82
CA GLN A 146 -26.85 -8.37 -12.29
C GLN A 146 -25.59 -9.16 -12.65
N PRO A 147 -25.20 -10.17 -11.85
CA PRO A 147 -24.01 -10.97 -12.14
C PRO A 147 -24.13 -11.72 -13.49
N ASP A 148 -23.06 -11.72 -14.27
CA ASP A 148 -22.96 -12.47 -15.53
C ASP A 148 -21.74 -13.40 -15.54
N MET A 149 -21.98 -14.71 -15.45
CA MET A 149 -20.90 -15.70 -15.44
C MET A 149 -20.11 -15.76 -16.77
N ALA A 150 -20.64 -15.19 -17.87
CA ALA A 150 -19.91 -15.09 -19.13
C ALA A 150 -18.70 -14.14 -19.05
N VAL A 151 -18.70 -13.19 -18.10
CA VAL A 151 -17.58 -12.27 -17.86
C VAL A 151 -16.60 -12.78 -16.78
N CYS A 152 -16.72 -14.05 -16.35
CA CYS A 152 -15.84 -14.63 -15.34
C CYS A 152 -14.38 -14.70 -15.80
N GLU A 153 -13.50 -13.98 -15.10
CA GLU A 153 -12.06 -13.94 -15.40
C GLU A 153 -11.18 -14.62 -14.33
N HIS A 154 -11.78 -15.32 -13.34
CA HIS A 154 -11.03 -16.04 -12.30
C HIS A 154 -10.06 -17.08 -12.86
N LYS A 155 -10.34 -17.69 -14.02
CA LYS A 155 -9.41 -18.62 -14.68
C LYS A 155 -8.23 -17.93 -15.36
N SER A 156 -8.29 -16.62 -15.56
CA SER A 156 -7.33 -15.81 -16.33
C SER A 156 -6.37 -15.02 -15.45
N TYR A 157 -6.75 -14.63 -14.22
CA TYR A 157 -5.93 -13.81 -13.31
C TYR A 157 -5.14 -14.60 -12.26
N GLU A 158 -4.56 -15.73 -12.66
CA GLU A 158 -3.74 -16.56 -11.76
C GLU A 158 -4.47 -17.04 -10.48
N HIS A 159 -5.81 -17.02 -10.44
CA HIS A 159 -6.57 -17.70 -9.39
C HIS A 159 -6.65 -19.22 -9.63
N GLY A 160 -5.54 -19.84 -10.05
CA GLY A 160 -5.47 -21.29 -10.27
C GLY A 160 -5.83 -22.10 -9.02
N TYR A 161 -5.64 -21.51 -7.84
CA TYR A 161 -6.05 -22.08 -6.55
C TYR A 161 -7.58 -22.20 -6.38
N LEU A 162 -8.38 -21.46 -7.18
CA LEU A 162 -9.85 -21.54 -7.22
C LEU A 162 -10.38 -22.58 -8.21
N LYS A 163 -9.53 -23.40 -8.84
CA LYS A 163 -9.94 -24.35 -9.90
C LYS A 163 -11.15 -25.22 -9.54
N HIS A 164 -11.32 -25.54 -8.26
CA HIS A 164 -12.38 -26.40 -7.75
C HIS A 164 -13.41 -25.64 -6.89
N THR A 165 -13.32 -24.32 -6.83
CA THR A 165 -14.18 -23.46 -6.02
C THR A 165 -15.19 -22.78 -6.94
N PRO A 166 -16.50 -23.02 -6.76
CA PRO A 166 -17.53 -22.29 -7.50
C PRO A 166 -17.42 -20.80 -7.16
N CYS A 167 -17.29 -19.93 -8.17
CA CYS A 167 -17.07 -18.50 -7.94
C CYS A 167 -18.23 -17.85 -7.16
N GLU A 168 -19.46 -18.35 -7.33
CA GLU A 168 -20.64 -17.91 -6.58
C GLU A 168 -20.60 -18.23 -5.07
N SER A 169 -19.73 -19.15 -4.63
CA SER A 169 -19.56 -19.53 -3.22
C SER A 169 -18.64 -18.58 -2.44
N LEU A 170 -17.98 -17.65 -3.14
CA LEU A 170 -17.08 -16.69 -2.53
C LEU A 170 -17.88 -15.62 -1.77
N ARG A 171 -17.45 -15.33 -0.55
CA ARG A 171 -18.12 -14.42 0.40
C ARG A 171 -17.19 -13.32 0.92
N ILE A 172 -15.89 -13.58 0.94
CA ILE A 172 -14.88 -12.65 1.45
C ILE A 172 -13.87 -12.40 0.33
N PHE A 173 -13.62 -11.14 0.00
CA PHE A 173 -12.70 -10.73 -1.05
C PHE A 173 -11.65 -9.79 -0.46
N ALA A 174 -10.37 -10.10 -0.58
CA ALA A 174 -9.28 -9.25 -0.11
C ALA A 174 -8.39 -8.76 -1.26
N TYR A 175 -8.05 -7.48 -1.21
CA TYR A 175 -7.28 -6.77 -2.23
C TYR A 175 -6.09 -6.08 -1.57
N PRO A 176 -4.87 -6.65 -1.70
CA PRO A 176 -3.65 -5.92 -1.44
C PRO A 176 -3.60 -4.68 -2.35
N LEU A 177 -3.64 -3.51 -1.73
CA LEU A 177 -3.73 -2.24 -2.41
C LEU A 177 -2.37 -1.57 -2.38
N TRP A 178 -1.73 -1.44 -3.54
CA TRP A 178 -0.47 -0.74 -3.66
C TRP A 178 -0.70 0.76 -3.87
N HIS A 179 0.07 1.58 -3.17
CA HIS A 179 -0.01 3.03 -3.29
C HIS A 179 1.36 3.68 -3.34
N HIS A 180 1.44 4.78 -4.09
CA HIS A 180 2.58 5.68 -4.09
C HIS A 180 2.07 7.11 -3.93
N PRO A 181 2.56 7.88 -2.95
CA PRO A 181 1.96 9.15 -2.58
C PRO A 181 2.10 10.25 -3.64
N LEU A 182 3.10 10.13 -4.53
CA LEU A 182 3.29 11.06 -5.66
C LEU A 182 2.41 10.73 -6.89
N ALA A 183 1.58 9.70 -6.82
CA ALA A 183 0.69 9.33 -7.92
C ALA A 183 -0.76 9.75 -7.60
N THR A 184 -1.33 10.51 -8.52
CA THR A 184 -2.67 11.10 -8.43
C THR A 184 -3.65 10.52 -9.45
N THR A 185 -3.15 9.71 -10.39
CA THR A 185 -3.93 8.98 -11.40
C THR A 185 -3.58 7.49 -11.41
N GLU A 186 -4.41 6.70 -12.09
CA GLU A 186 -4.15 5.27 -12.26
C GLU A 186 -2.92 5.00 -13.11
N GLU A 187 -2.75 5.76 -14.20
CA GLU A 187 -1.58 5.67 -15.07
C GLU A 187 -0.30 5.98 -14.31
N GLU A 188 -0.31 7.01 -13.45
CA GLU A 188 0.84 7.33 -12.59
C GLU A 188 1.14 6.21 -11.58
N ILE A 189 0.11 5.60 -10.97
CA ILE A 189 0.30 4.46 -10.07
C ILE A 189 0.97 3.30 -10.83
N ILE A 190 0.49 2.95 -12.02
CA ILE A 190 1.05 1.87 -12.83
C ILE A 190 2.50 2.18 -13.20
N GLN A 191 2.82 3.40 -13.64
CA GLN A 191 4.19 3.80 -13.95
C GLN A 191 5.11 3.70 -12.73
N LYS A 192 4.62 4.08 -11.54
CA LYS A 192 5.37 3.96 -10.30
C LYS A 192 5.59 2.50 -9.89
N MET A 193 4.59 1.62 -10.02
CA MET A 193 4.75 0.18 -9.80
C MET A 193 5.81 -0.42 -10.73
N LEU A 194 5.75 -0.11 -12.03
CA LEU A 194 6.70 -0.60 -13.03
C LEU A 194 8.13 -0.11 -12.74
N THR A 195 8.26 1.14 -12.28
CA THR A 195 9.55 1.72 -11.88
C THR A 195 10.11 1.01 -10.65
N ALA A 196 9.30 0.85 -9.60
CA ALA A 196 9.68 0.13 -8.38
C ALA A 196 10.15 -1.31 -8.68
N HIS A 197 9.42 -2.02 -9.55
CA HIS A 197 9.80 -3.36 -10.00
C HIS A 197 11.13 -3.38 -10.75
N ARG A 198 11.33 -2.47 -11.72
CA ARG A 198 12.59 -2.36 -12.50
C ARG A 198 13.78 -2.02 -11.63
N LEU A 199 13.60 -1.13 -10.65
CA LEU A 199 14.65 -0.70 -9.73
C LEU A 199 14.85 -1.69 -8.57
N GLN A 200 14.02 -2.72 -8.45
CA GLN A 200 13.98 -3.65 -7.32
C GLN A 200 13.97 -2.92 -5.97
N SER A 201 13.23 -1.82 -5.92
CA SER A 201 13.18 -0.92 -4.77
C SER A 201 11.74 -0.51 -4.53
N ALA A 202 11.30 -0.66 -3.28
CA ALA A 202 9.98 -0.21 -2.86
C ALA A 202 9.86 1.33 -2.81
N GLU A 203 10.96 2.08 -2.93
CA GLU A 203 10.99 3.54 -2.75
C GLU A 203 10.20 3.98 -1.51
N ILE A 204 9.19 4.82 -1.69
CA ILE A 204 8.22 5.24 -0.67
C ILE A 204 6.83 4.64 -0.93
N SER A 205 6.76 3.52 -1.64
CA SER A 205 5.50 2.81 -1.86
C SER A 205 5.04 2.07 -0.61
N HIS A 206 3.75 1.76 -0.57
CA HIS A 206 3.12 1.15 0.59
C HIS A 206 2.01 0.18 0.18
N TRP A 207 1.85 -0.87 0.99
CA TRP A 207 0.76 -1.84 0.88
C TRP A 207 -0.30 -1.57 1.94
N CYS A 208 -1.54 -1.39 1.50
CA CYS A 208 -2.73 -1.43 2.34
C CYS A 208 -3.56 -2.67 1.99
N LEU A 209 -4.66 -2.90 2.72
CA LEU A 209 -5.59 -3.98 2.45
C LEU A 209 -7.02 -3.47 2.49
N VAL A 210 -7.81 -3.85 1.48
CA VAL A 210 -9.26 -3.78 1.54
C VAL A 210 -9.84 -5.18 1.60
N ILE A 211 -10.73 -5.42 2.56
CA ILE A 211 -11.51 -6.67 2.64
C ILE A 211 -12.98 -6.32 2.47
N VAL A 212 -13.66 -7.00 1.55
CA VAL A 212 -15.11 -6.96 1.39
C VAL A 212 -15.67 -8.27 1.89
N ASN A 213 -16.51 -8.21 2.92
CA ASN A 213 -17.20 -9.37 3.48
C ASN A 213 -18.70 -9.24 3.24
N LEU A 214 -19.23 -10.07 2.34
CA LEU A 214 -20.64 -10.06 1.94
C LEU A 214 -21.55 -10.61 3.04
N ASP A 215 -21.05 -11.50 3.91
CA ASP A 215 -21.81 -12.07 5.02
C ASP A 215 -22.03 -11.04 6.13
N LEU A 216 -20.98 -10.29 6.46
CA LEU A 216 -21.03 -9.25 7.50
C LEU A 216 -21.46 -7.88 6.97
N ARG A 217 -21.65 -7.77 5.65
CA ARG A 217 -21.96 -6.51 4.95
C ARG A 217 -20.99 -5.41 5.37
N GLU A 218 -19.70 -5.64 5.17
CA GLU A 218 -18.66 -4.69 5.55
C GLU A 218 -17.55 -4.55 4.52
N VAL A 219 -16.98 -3.35 4.49
CA VAL A 219 -15.78 -2.98 3.77
C VAL A 219 -14.74 -2.54 4.81
N ILE A 220 -13.72 -3.37 5.01
CA ILE A 220 -12.63 -3.13 5.94
C ILE A 220 -11.46 -2.51 5.20
N TYR A 221 -10.89 -1.45 5.75
CA TYR A 221 -9.62 -0.88 5.30
C TYR A 221 -8.59 -0.98 6.41
N PHE A 222 -7.49 -1.67 6.12
CA PHE A 222 -6.33 -1.79 6.98
C PHE A 222 -5.13 -1.10 6.33
N ASP A 223 -4.51 -0.21 7.10
CA ASP A 223 -3.28 0.49 6.77
C ASP A 223 -2.39 0.40 8.01
N SER A 224 -1.27 -0.30 7.92
CA SER A 224 -0.36 -0.48 9.05
C SER A 224 0.26 0.83 9.56
N LEU A 225 0.24 1.89 8.75
CA LEU A 225 0.65 3.26 9.08
C LEU A 225 -0.55 4.19 9.38
N ALA A 226 -1.76 3.63 9.49
CA ALA A 226 -3.04 4.28 9.78
C ALA A 226 -3.58 5.26 8.71
N CYS A 227 -2.73 6.15 8.18
CA CYS A 227 -3.14 7.22 7.27
C CYS A 227 -2.12 7.51 6.17
N PHE A 228 -1.51 6.47 5.59
CA PHE A 228 -0.55 6.64 4.50
C PHE A 228 -1.23 7.18 3.23
N ILE A 229 -2.34 6.56 2.83
CA ILE A 229 -3.17 7.05 1.73
C ILE A 229 -3.99 8.23 2.22
N GLN A 230 -4.07 9.29 1.40
CA GLN A 230 -4.89 10.46 1.71
C GLN A 230 -6.33 10.05 2.03
N THR A 231 -6.80 10.42 3.22
CA THR A 231 -8.13 10.06 3.75
C THR A 231 -9.25 10.36 2.77
N GLN A 232 -9.22 11.51 2.10
CA GLN A 232 -10.25 11.90 1.13
C GLN A 232 -10.32 10.94 -0.07
N LEU A 233 -9.16 10.50 -0.58
CA LEU A 233 -9.09 9.59 -1.72
C LEU A 233 -9.66 8.22 -1.34
N ILE A 234 -9.16 7.64 -0.24
CA ILE A 234 -9.59 6.28 0.15
C ILE A 234 -11.04 6.26 0.65
N ASP A 235 -11.48 7.25 1.44
CA ASP A 235 -12.84 7.27 1.99
C ASP A 235 -13.89 7.39 0.88
N SER A 236 -13.64 8.20 -0.16
CA SER A 236 -14.54 8.28 -1.33
C SER A 236 -14.68 6.92 -2.01
N LYS A 237 -13.56 6.20 -2.19
CA LYS A 237 -13.55 4.91 -2.89
C LYS A 237 -14.24 3.81 -2.10
N LEU A 238 -14.01 3.74 -0.79
CA LEU A 238 -14.71 2.78 0.07
C LEU A 238 -16.22 3.05 0.10
N LYS A 239 -16.62 4.33 0.08
CA LYS A 239 -18.02 4.73 0.03
C LYS A 239 -18.70 4.35 -1.28
N GLU A 240 -18.06 4.63 -2.42
CA GLU A 240 -18.53 4.23 -3.75
C GLU A 240 -18.76 2.71 -3.84
N ILE A 241 -17.80 1.92 -3.33
CA ILE A 241 -17.91 0.46 -3.25
C ILE A 241 -19.11 0.04 -2.40
N ALA A 242 -19.22 0.55 -1.17
CA ALA A 242 -20.31 0.20 -0.26
C ALA A 242 -21.69 0.54 -0.84
N GLU A 243 -21.85 1.72 -1.45
CA GLU A 243 -23.09 2.15 -2.09
C GLU A 243 -23.46 1.27 -3.29
N ARG A 244 -22.48 0.82 -4.10
CA ARG A 244 -22.76 -0.09 -5.21
C ARG A 244 -23.06 -1.50 -4.73
N LEU A 245 -22.35 -2.01 -3.72
CA LEU A 245 -22.65 -3.30 -3.11
C LEU A 245 -24.05 -3.34 -2.51
N GLU A 246 -24.50 -2.25 -1.89
CA GLU A 246 -25.86 -2.14 -1.34
C GLU A 246 -26.94 -2.39 -2.39
N LYS A 247 -26.77 -1.80 -3.59
CA LYS A 247 -27.72 -1.97 -4.71
C LYS A 247 -27.73 -3.40 -5.25
N GLN A 248 -26.60 -4.08 -5.21
CA GLN A 248 -26.41 -5.42 -5.82
C GLN A 248 -26.76 -6.54 -4.84
N PHE A 249 -26.55 -6.31 -3.55
CA PHE A 249 -26.80 -7.25 -2.47
C PHE A 249 -27.68 -6.57 -1.42
N PRO A 250 -28.97 -6.34 -1.69
CA PRO A 250 -29.88 -5.74 -0.72
C PRO A 250 -30.04 -6.67 0.50
N SER A 251 -30.09 -6.08 1.70
CA SER A 251 -30.27 -6.86 2.92
C SER A 251 -31.71 -7.40 3.03
N PRO A 252 -31.92 -8.72 3.21
CA PRO A 252 -33.25 -9.32 3.20
C PRO A 252 -34.05 -9.09 4.49
N LYS A 253 -33.43 -8.60 5.58
CA LYS A 253 -34.04 -8.56 6.93
C LYS A 253 -33.99 -7.20 7.63
N SER A 254 -33.29 -6.21 7.08
CA SER A 254 -33.28 -4.82 7.54
C SER A 254 -32.58 -3.95 6.49
N ASP A 255 -32.92 -2.67 6.36
CA ASP A 255 -32.17 -1.68 5.56
C ASP A 255 -30.78 -1.35 6.18
N THR A 256 -30.04 -2.37 6.62
CA THR A 256 -28.70 -2.20 7.18
C THR A 256 -27.69 -2.08 6.04
N PRO A 257 -27.13 -0.88 5.82
CA PRO A 257 -26.20 -0.66 4.74
C PRO A 257 -24.88 -1.39 4.99
N PHE A 258 -24.08 -1.58 3.95
CA PHE A 258 -22.67 -1.97 4.11
C PHE A 258 -21.95 -0.98 5.04
N THR A 259 -21.28 -1.52 6.07
CA THR A 259 -20.48 -0.72 7.01
C THR A 259 -19.06 -0.54 6.49
N ILE A 260 -18.48 0.64 6.69
CA ILE A 260 -17.08 0.91 6.34
C ILE A 260 -16.27 1.04 7.62
N LYS A 261 -15.20 0.27 7.77
CA LYS A 261 -14.37 0.26 8.98
C LYS A 261 -12.91 0.46 8.63
N LYS A 262 -12.34 1.59 9.06
CA LYS A 262 -10.90 1.88 9.02
C LYS A 262 -10.30 1.47 10.36
N VAL A 263 -9.68 0.31 10.39
CA VAL A 263 -9.47 -0.42 11.65
C VAL A 263 -8.21 0.01 12.40
N VAL A 264 -7.25 0.65 11.74
CA VAL A 264 -6.01 1.14 12.36
C VAL A 264 -6.08 2.66 12.53
N GLN A 265 -6.01 3.12 13.78
CA GLN A 265 -6.02 4.56 14.14
C GLN A 265 -4.64 5.06 14.60
N THR A 266 -3.78 4.14 15.04
CA THR A 266 -2.40 4.41 15.47
C THR A 266 -1.49 3.46 14.70
N PRO A 267 -0.34 3.90 14.16
CA PRO A 267 0.56 3.02 13.41
C PRO A 267 0.93 1.75 14.19
N ILE A 268 0.76 0.61 13.53
CA ILE A 268 1.19 -0.72 14.01
C ILE A 268 2.61 -0.99 13.49
N GLN A 269 2.87 -0.62 12.24
CA GLN A 269 4.19 -0.71 11.64
C GLN A 269 5.11 0.39 12.17
N GLU A 270 6.36 0.02 12.44
CA GLU A 270 7.39 0.93 12.95
C GLU A 270 8.59 1.09 12.00
N ASP A 271 8.68 0.24 10.97
CA ASP A 271 9.71 0.29 9.93
C ASP A 271 9.17 0.81 8.59
N GLY A 272 10.02 0.88 7.57
CA GLY A 272 9.66 1.38 6.23
C GLY A 272 9.34 0.30 5.18
N PHE A 273 9.30 -0.99 5.52
CA PHE A 273 9.29 -2.07 4.52
C PHE A 273 8.37 -3.26 4.83
N SER A 274 7.83 -3.38 6.03
CA SER A 274 7.06 -4.54 6.48
C SER A 274 5.55 -4.47 6.19
N CYS A 275 5.09 -3.48 5.40
CA CYS A 275 3.66 -3.26 5.13
C CYS A 275 2.98 -4.48 4.49
N GLY A 276 3.65 -5.13 3.52
CA GLY A 276 3.17 -6.36 2.89
C GLY A 276 2.96 -7.53 3.88
N ILE A 277 3.82 -7.61 4.90
CA ILE A 277 3.71 -8.61 5.96
C ILE A 277 2.56 -8.26 6.92
N TRP A 278 2.42 -6.99 7.30
CA TRP A 278 1.34 -6.56 8.19
C TRP A 278 -0.05 -6.78 7.62
N ILE A 279 -0.26 -6.49 6.33
CA ILE A 279 -1.54 -6.76 5.69
C ILE A 279 -1.85 -8.26 5.68
N THR A 280 -0.84 -9.11 5.52
CA THR A 280 -0.97 -10.56 5.50
C THR A 280 -1.32 -11.10 6.89
N ILE A 281 -0.61 -10.67 7.93
CA ILE A 281 -0.90 -11.01 9.33
C ILE A 281 -2.33 -10.58 9.71
N PHE A 282 -2.73 -9.38 9.32
CA PHE A 282 -4.08 -8.88 9.62
C PHE A 282 -5.15 -9.74 8.92
N LEU A 283 -4.94 -10.08 7.65
CA LEU A 283 -5.86 -10.94 6.90
C LEU A 283 -6.01 -12.33 7.55
N GLU A 284 -4.91 -12.97 7.96
CA GLU A 284 -4.98 -14.26 8.67
C GLU A 284 -5.86 -14.17 9.93
N LYS A 285 -5.62 -13.17 10.77
CA LYS A 285 -6.39 -12.96 12.01
C LYS A 285 -7.85 -12.61 11.72
N TYR A 286 -8.11 -11.83 10.67
CA TYR A 286 -9.46 -11.50 10.24
C TYR A 286 -10.24 -12.74 9.81
N LEU A 287 -9.63 -13.64 9.02
CA LEU A 287 -10.27 -14.89 8.60
C LEU A 287 -10.51 -15.83 9.79
N GLU A 288 -9.68 -15.78 10.83
CA GLU A 288 -9.88 -16.55 12.07
C GLU A 288 -11.06 -16.06 12.91
N ASN A 289 -11.25 -14.74 13.04
CA ASN A 289 -12.32 -14.18 13.88
C ASN A 289 -12.84 -12.81 13.34
N PRO A 290 -13.60 -12.79 12.25
CA PRO A 290 -14.00 -11.54 11.59
C PRO A 290 -14.95 -10.69 12.43
N GLN A 291 -15.60 -11.27 13.46
CA GLN A 291 -16.54 -10.57 14.33
C GLN A 291 -15.85 -9.71 15.39
N ASN A 292 -14.59 -10.01 15.76
CA ASN A 292 -13.88 -9.33 16.84
C ASN A 292 -12.70 -8.48 16.37
N LEU A 293 -12.98 -7.55 15.45
CA LEU A 293 -12.00 -6.57 14.99
C LEU A 293 -11.30 -5.81 16.14
N PRO A 294 -11.98 -5.37 17.22
CA PRO A 294 -11.31 -4.68 18.32
C PRO A 294 -10.22 -5.53 18.98
N GLU A 295 -10.46 -6.82 19.23
CA GLU A 295 -9.47 -7.73 19.81
C GLU A 295 -8.28 -7.97 18.85
N ILE A 296 -8.55 -8.11 17.55
CA ILE A 296 -7.50 -8.25 16.53
C ILE A 296 -6.58 -7.03 16.56
N ILE A 297 -7.15 -5.82 16.55
CA ILE A 297 -6.37 -4.58 16.52
C ILE A 297 -5.62 -4.36 17.83
N ASP A 298 -6.25 -4.60 18.98
CA ASP A 298 -5.59 -4.51 20.29
C ASP A 298 -4.40 -5.47 20.38
N THR A 299 -4.58 -6.72 19.91
CA THR A 299 -3.50 -7.72 19.85
C THR A 299 -2.35 -7.26 18.97
N LEU A 300 -2.64 -6.72 17.78
CA LEU A 300 -1.61 -6.21 16.88
C LEU A 300 -0.86 -5.01 17.48
N GLN A 301 -1.55 -4.10 18.16
CA GLN A 301 -0.92 -2.95 18.82
C GLN A 301 -0.01 -3.36 19.97
N ASN A 302 -0.50 -4.23 20.86
CA ASN A 302 0.18 -4.57 22.11
C ASN A 302 1.31 -5.59 21.90
N HIS A 303 1.25 -6.40 20.84
CA HIS A 303 2.19 -7.50 20.60
C HIS A 303 2.89 -7.43 19.24
N LYS A 304 2.95 -6.25 18.60
CA LYS A 304 3.50 -6.08 17.24
C LYS A 304 4.87 -6.73 17.02
N HIS A 305 5.82 -6.50 17.94
CA HIS A 305 7.19 -7.02 17.82
C HIS A 305 7.25 -8.54 17.83
N SER A 306 6.56 -9.19 18.77
CA SER A 306 6.54 -10.66 18.86
C SER A 306 5.79 -11.26 17.69
N ILE A 307 4.66 -10.67 17.29
CA ILE A 307 3.85 -11.16 16.16
C ILE A 307 4.65 -11.10 14.86
N LEU A 308 5.28 -9.96 14.55
CA LEU A 308 6.07 -9.81 13.34
C LEU A 308 7.25 -10.78 13.30
N LYS A 309 7.98 -10.90 14.42
CA LYS A 309 9.10 -11.84 14.54
C LYS A 309 8.66 -13.30 14.37
N ASP A 310 7.59 -13.70 15.05
CA ASP A 310 7.08 -15.08 14.97
C ASP A 310 6.55 -15.41 13.59
N PHE A 311 5.91 -14.44 12.91
CA PHE A 311 5.45 -14.60 11.54
C PHE A 311 6.61 -14.83 10.57
N LEU A 312 7.64 -13.99 10.63
CA LEU A 312 8.84 -14.09 9.80
C LEU A 312 9.60 -15.41 10.03
N ASN A 313 9.71 -15.84 11.30
CA ASN A 313 10.36 -17.12 11.63
C ASN A 313 9.63 -18.33 11.04
N LYS A 314 8.30 -18.26 10.92
CA LYS A 314 7.47 -19.35 10.36
C LYS A 314 7.38 -19.30 8.84
N ASN A 315 7.44 -18.09 8.28
CA ASN A 315 7.21 -17.82 6.87
C ASN A 315 8.37 -17.00 6.31
N PRO A 316 9.59 -17.58 6.17
CA PRO A 316 10.69 -16.87 5.54
C PRO A 316 10.30 -16.53 4.10
N ASN A 317 10.64 -15.32 3.64
CA ASN A 317 10.33 -14.88 2.28
C ASN A 317 10.78 -15.95 1.25
N PRO A 318 9.87 -16.50 0.43
CA PRO A 318 10.29 -17.38 -0.66
C PRO A 318 11.21 -16.59 -1.56
N SER A 319 12.48 -17.00 -1.65
CA SER A 319 13.45 -16.34 -2.52
C SER A 319 12.84 -16.16 -3.92
N PRO A 320 12.99 -15.00 -4.57
CA PRO A 320 12.47 -14.83 -5.91
C PRO A 320 13.05 -15.94 -6.80
N PRO A 321 12.23 -16.57 -7.69
CA PRO A 321 12.74 -17.58 -8.59
C PRO A 321 13.94 -16.99 -9.33
N GLN A 322 15.09 -17.65 -9.22
CA GLN A 322 16.27 -17.31 -10.01
C GLN A 322 15.79 -17.23 -11.46
N SER A 323 15.94 -16.06 -12.08
CA SER A 323 15.69 -15.87 -13.50
C SER A 323 16.50 -16.93 -14.24
N ASN A 324 15.84 -17.99 -14.70
CA ASN A 324 16.44 -18.89 -15.66
C ASN A 324 16.75 -18.02 -16.88
N ASN A 325 18.04 -17.86 -17.15
CA ASN A 325 18.54 -17.20 -18.35
C ASN A 325 17.87 -17.85 -19.56
N ILE A 326 16.92 -17.14 -20.17
CA ILE A 326 16.47 -17.46 -21.52
C ILE A 326 17.50 -16.81 -22.44
N THR A 327 18.42 -17.64 -22.93
CA THR A 327 19.28 -17.38 -24.11
C THR A 327 18.47 -17.17 -25.36
#